data_AF-A0A951PJ47-F1
#
_entry.id   AF-A0A951PJ47-F1
#
_cell.length_a   1.000
_cell.length_b   1.000
_cell.length_c   1.000
_cell.angle_alpha   90.00
_cell.angle_beta   90.00
_cell.angle_gamma   90.00
#
_symmetry.space_group_name_H-M   'P 1'
#
loop_
_entity.id
_entity.type
_entity.pdbx_description
1 polymer ?
#
loop_
_entity_poly.entity_id
_entity_poly.type
_entity_poly.pdbx_seq_one_letter_code
_entity_poly.pdbx_strand_id
1 'polypeptide(L)'
;MPKRISIQPHFGLDELEARYRQAIDPVEACHYQIIWLLAQGRLTDEVAVVTGYSRSWIYELVTGYNQLGSESLGDHRHDNPGAKALLSPQQQVKLWQALQSTDPYGEA
;
A
#
# COMPACT_ATOMS: atom_id res chain seq x y z
N MET A 1 24.07 -16.15 7.78
CA MET A 1 22.63 -16.17 8.10
C MET A 1 21.98 -14.96 7.45
N PRO A 2 20.80 -15.07 6.82
CA PRO A 2 20.10 -13.91 6.28
C PRO A 2 19.79 -12.92 7.41
N LYS A 3 20.06 -11.64 7.17
CA LYS A 3 19.85 -10.58 8.16
C LYS A 3 18.35 -10.40 8.37
N ARG A 4 17.88 -10.62 9.61
CA ARG A 4 16.48 -10.36 9.97
C ARG A 4 16.23 -8.86 9.98
N ILE A 5 15.08 -8.47 9.43
CA ILE A 5 14.60 -7.09 9.55
C ILE A 5 14.23 -6.85 11.01
N SER A 6 14.58 -5.68 11.54
CA SER A 6 14.14 -5.24 12.87
C SER A 6 12.94 -4.31 12.72
N ILE A 7 11.88 -4.56 13.48
CA ILE A 7 10.72 -3.70 13.60
C ILE A 7 10.93 -2.78 14.81
N GLN A 8 10.70 -1.48 14.65
CA GLN A 8 10.72 -0.53 15.77
C GLN A 8 9.49 -0.77 16.66
N PRO A 9 9.65 -0.76 17.99
CA PRO A 9 8.59 -1.12 18.93
C PRO A 9 7.61 0.05 19.15
N HIS A 10 6.99 0.54 18.08
CA HIS A 10 5.92 1.55 18.17
C HIS A 10 4.66 1.00 18.84
N PHE A 11 4.45 -0.32 18.72
CA PHE A 11 3.38 -1.07 19.37
C PHE A 11 3.90 -2.40 19.90
N GLY A 12 3.24 -2.91 20.93
CA GLY A 12 3.42 -4.27 21.41
C GLY A 12 2.92 -5.32 20.41
N LEU A 13 3.34 -6.56 20.59
CA LEU A 13 2.97 -7.67 19.70
C LEU A 13 1.45 -7.94 19.72
N ASP A 14 0.83 -7.85 20.90
CA ASP A 14 -0.62 -8.00 21.08
C ASP A 14 -1.41 -6.84 20.48
N GLU A 15 -0.86 -5.61 20.55
CA GLU A 15 -1.48 -4.42 19.95
C GLU A 15 -1.46 -4.49 18.43
N LEU A 16 -0.36 -4.98 17.84
CA LEU A 16 -0.26 -5.24 16.41
C LEU A 16 -1.27 -6.30 15.95
N GLU A 17 -1.45 -7.37 16.72
CA GLU A 17 -2.47 -8.38 16.44
C GLU A 17 -3.87 -7.77 16.50
N ALA A 18 -4.18 -7.03 17.57
CA ALA A 18 -5.49 -6.42 17.76
C ALA A 18 -5.83 -5.47 16.60
N ARG A 19 -4.87 -4.62 16.19
CA ARG A 19 -5.05 -3.70 15.06
C ARG A 19 -5.25 -4.44 13.75
N TYR A 20 -4.47 -5.49 13.47
CA TYR A 20 -4.70 -6.36 12.31
C TYR A 20 -6.13 -6.93 12.29
N ARG A 21 -6.61 -7.45 13.43
CA ARG A 21 -7.93 -8.09 13.54
C ARG A 21 -9.10 -7.10 13.48
N GLN A 22 -8.87 -5.85 13.90
CA GLN A 22 -9.90 -4.81 13.98
C GLN A 22 -9.92 -3.89 12.75
N ALA A 23 -8.88 -3.89 11.93
CA ALA A 23 -8.80 -3.08 10.72
C ALA A 23 -9.96 -3.40 9.77
N ILE A 24 -10.66 -2.35 9.35
CA ILE A 24 -11.77 -2.43 8.40
C ILE A 24 -11.25 -2.31 6.97
N ASP A 25 -10.25 -1.45 6.76
CA ASP A 25 -9.61 -1.28 5.46
C ASP A 25 -8.71 -2.50 5.15
N PRO A 26 -8.91 -3.18 4.02
CA PRO A 26 -8.13 -4.38 3.69
C PRO A 26 -6.63 -4.13 3.50
N VAL A 27 -6.25 -2.93 3.04
CA VAL A 27 -4.85 -2.55 2.84
C VAL A 27 -4.19 -2.34 4.19
N GLU A 28 -4.84 -1.57 5.07
CA GLU A 28 -4.40 -1.37 6.46
C GLU A 28 -4.26 -2.70 7.22
N ALA A 29 -5.24 -3.61 7.09
CA ALA A 29 -5.20 -4.93 7.69
C ALA A 29 -3.98 -5.74 7.21
N CYS A 30 -3.72 -5.77 5.90
CA CYS A 30 -2.54 -6.44 5.35
C CYS A 30 -1.23 -5.83 5.86
N HIS A 31 -1.16 -4.50 5.97
CA HIS A 31 0.02 -3.80 6.46
C HIS A 31 0.30 -4.18 7.92
N TYR A 32 -0.70 -4.16 8.80
CA TYR A 32 -0.54 -4.60 10.19
C TYR A 32 -0.17 -6.08 10.28
N GLN A 33 -0.76 -6.95 9.45
CA GLN A 33 -0.41 -8.37 9.42
C GLN A 33 1.08 -8.59 9.13
N ILE A 34 1.63 -7.85 8.16
CA ILE A 34 3.05 -7.94 7.78
C ILE A 34 3.95 -7.49 8.94
N ILE A 35 3.67 -6.33 9.54
CA ILE A 35 4.44 -5.81 10.66
C ILE A 35 4.36 -6.75 11.88
N TRP A 36 3.18 -7.28 12.18
CA TRP A 36 2.96 -8.24 13.25
C TRP A 36 3.75 -9.54 13.07
N LEU A 37 3.72 -10.15 11.87
CA LEU A 37 4.48 -11.36 11.57
C LEU A 37 5.99 -11.12 11.67
N LEU A 38 6.48 -9.98 11.19
CA LEU A 38 7.89 -9.61 11.28
C LEU A 38 8.31 -9.33 12.73
N ALA A 39 7.45 -8.69 13.54
CA ALA A 39 7.70 -8.44 14.96
C ALA A 39 7.77 -9.75 15.78
N GLN A 40 7.06 -10.80 15.36
CA GLN A 40 7.22 -12.17 15.90
C GLN A 40 8.55 -12.83 15.51
N GLY A 41 9.33 -12.22 14.62
CA GLY A 41 10.60 -12.76 14.14
C GLY A 41 10.48 -13.73 12.96
N ARG A 42 9.35 -13.74 12.24
CA ARG A 42 9.21 -14.49 10.98
C ARG A 42 10.16 -13.95 9.92
N LEU A 43 10.55 -14.82 8.99
CA LEU A 43 11.43 -14.41 7.89
C LEU A 43 10.66 -13.63 6.83
N THR A 44 11.31 -12.64 6.22
CA THR A 44 10.71 -11.85 5.13
C THR A 44 10.21 -12.70 3.99
N ASP A 45 10.92 -13.79 3.66
CA ASP A 45 10.51 -14.74 2.62
C ASP A 45 9.21 -15.48 2.99
N GLU A 46 9.06 -15.88 4.26
CA GLU A 46 7.82 -16.53 4.75
C GLU A 46 6.65 -15.55 4.72
N VAL A 47 6.89 -14.31 5.17
CA VAL A 47 5.88 -13.26 5.17
C VAL A 47 5.43 -12.94 3.74
N ALA A 48 6.36 -12.85 2.79
CA ALA A 48 6.05 -12.64 1.37
C ALA A 48 5.15 -13.75 0.81
N VAL A 49 5.40 -15.01 1.16
CA VAL A 49 4.56 -16.14 0.74
C VAL A 49 3.17 -16.07 1.37
N VAL A 50 3.09 -15.74 2.66
CA VAL A 50 1.81 -15.68 3.39
C VAL A 50 0.92 -14.54 2.93
N THR A 51 1.50 -13.37 2.64
CA THR A 51 0.74 -12.15 2.32
C THR A 51 0.63 -11.88 0.83
N GLY A 52 1.43 -12.56 -0.01
CA GLY A 52 1.47 -12.35 -1.46
C GLY A 52 2.25 -11.10 -1.88
N TYR A 53 2.83 -10.36 -0.94
CA TYR A 53 3.62 -9.16 -1.24
C TYR A 53 5.06 -9.48 -1.60
N SER A 54 5.64 -8.66 -2.47
CA SER A 54 7.05 -8.78 -2.82
C SER A 54 7.95 -8.37 -1.65
N ARG A 55 9.16 -8.94 -1.58
CA ARG A 55 10.15 -8.60 -0.55
C ARG A 55 10.54 -7.13 -0.57
N SER A 56 10.74 -6.56 -1.76
CA SER A 56 11.07 -5.15 -1.93
C SER A 56 10.02 -4.25 -1.30
N TRP A 57 8.74 -4.55 -1.56
CA TRP A 57 7.64 -3.79 -0.98
C TRP A 57 7.54 -3.97 0.54
N ILE A 58 7.81 -5.17 1.07
CA ILE A 58 7.88 -5.40 2.52
C ILE A 58 9.00 -4.54 3.16
N TYR A 59 10.16 -4.40 2.52
CA TYR A 59 11.23 -3.54 3.02
C TYR A 59 10.84 -2.05 3.04
N GLU A 60 10.12 -1.60 2.01
CA GLU A 60 9.58 -0.23 1.97
C GLU A 60 8.57 0.00 3.08
N LEU A 61 7.62 -0.92 3.26
CA LEU A 61 6.62 -0.86 4.33
C LEU A 61 7.29 -0.78 5.70
N VAL A 62 8.28 -1.65 5.97
CA VAL A 62 8.98 -1.63 7.26
C VAL A 62 9.79 -0.35 7.45
N THR A 63 10.38 0.19 6.39
CA THR A 63 11.11 1.45 6.47
C THR A 63 10.17 2.59 6.86
N GLY A 64 9.00 2.68 6.23
CA GLY A 64 7.94 3.63 6.59
C GLY A 64 7.48 3.44 8.03
N TYR A 65 7.17 2.21 8.43
CA TYR A 65 6.72 1.91 9.78
C TYR A 65 7.78 2.25 10.83
N ASN A 66 9.04 1.93 10.58
CA ASN A 66 10.11 2.24 11.51
C ASN A 66 10.31 3.75 11.68
N GLN A 67 10.03 4.55 10.66
CA GLN A 67 10.17 6.02 10.70
C GLN A 67 8.95 6.73 11.29
N LEU A 68 7.74 6.30 10.91
CA LEU A 68 6.49 7.04 11.15
C LEU A 68 5.44 6.24 11.96
N GLY A 69 5.73 4.99 12.31
CA GLY A 69 4.78 4.12 12.99
C GLY A 69 3.53 3.83 12.16
N SER A 70 2.36 3.82 12.81
CA SER A 70 1.08 3.54 12.15
C SER A 70 0.70 4.54 11.07
N GLU A 71 1.24 5.77 11.09
CA GLU A 71 0.95 6.78 10.07
C GLU A 71 1.41 6.36 8.68
N SER A 72 2.37 5.44 8.58
CA SER A 72 2.81 4.87 7.30
C SER A 72 1.95 3.72 6.78
N LEU A 73 1.03 3.21 7.59
CA LEU A 73 0.19 2.06 7.25
C LEU A 73 -1.16 2.53 6.65
N GLY A 74 -1.82 1.66 5.88
CA GLY A 74 -3.07 2.00 5.19
C GLY A 74 -2.90 2.48 3.75
N ASP A 75 -4.03 2.75 3.08
CA ASP A 75 -4.07 3.21 1.69
C ASP A 75 -4.00 4.74 1.57
N HIS A 76 -2.79 5.24 1.38
CA HIS A 76 -2.51 6.66 1.17
C HIS A 76 -2.83 7.17 -0.25
N ARG A 77 -3.37 6.32 -1.15
CA ARG A 77 -3.66 6.73 -2.54
C ARG A 77 -4.86 7.68 -2.62
N HIS A 78 -5.83 7.54 -1.71
CA HIS A 78 -7.02 8.39 -1.69
C HIS A 78 -6.68 9.85 -1.34
N ASP A 79 -5.68 10.04 -0.48
CA ASP A 79 -5.21 11.35 -0.05
C ASP A 79 -4.11 11.94 -0.96
N ASN A 80 -3.67 11.18 -1.97
CA ASN A 80 -2.72 11.68 -2.95
C ASN A 80 -3.46 12.47 -4.04
N PRO A 81 -3.36 13.81 -4.08
CA PRO A 81 -4.03 14.63 -5.10
C PRO A 81 -3.48 14.40 -6.52
N GLY A 82 -2.41 13.60 -6.65
CA GLY A 82 -1.71 13.37 -7.89
C GLY A 82 -0.92 14.60 -8.34
N ALA A 83 -0.28 14.47 -9.50
CA ALA A 83 0.36 15.61 -10.14
C ALA A 83 -0.70 16.58 -10.69
N LYS A 84 -0.32 17.86 -10.84
CA LYS A 84 -1.15 18.86 -11.49
C LYS A 84 -1.59 18.33 -12.87
N ALA A 85 -2.90 18.38 -13.13
CA ALA A 85 -3.44 17.99 -14.42
C ALA A 85 -2.74 18.76 -15.56
N LEU A 86 -2.25 18.01 -16.56
CA LEU A 86 -1.58 18.59 -17.73
C LEU A 86 -2.55 19.34 -18.64
N LEU A 87 -3.82 18.94 -18.63
CA LEU A 87 -4.87 19.52 -19.47
C LEU A 87 -5.57 20.66 -18.76
N SER A 88 -5.77 21.78 -19.46
CA SER A 88 -6.67 22.84 -19.02
C SER A 88 -8.13 22.35 -19.00
N PRO A 89 -9.04 23.05 -18.30
CA PRO A 89 -10.46 22.71 -18.33
C PRO A 89 -11.05 22.64 -19.75
N GLN A 90 -10.63 23.53 -20.65
CA GLN A 90 -11.09 23.48 -22.05
C GLN A 90 -10.55 22.24 -22.78
N GLN A 91 -9.31 21.82 -22.49
CA GLN A 91 -8.72 20.63 -23.08
C GLN A 91 -9.36 19.34 -22.53
N GLN A 92 -9.79 19.33 -21.26
CA GLN A 92 -10.56 18.23 -20.69
C GLN A 92 -11.92 18.06 -21.36
N VAL A 93 -12.63 19.16 -21.67
CA VAL A 93 -13.91 19.10 -22.42
C VAL A 93 -13.68 18.54 -23.82
N LYS A 94 -12.62 18.97 -24.52
CA LYS A 94 -12.26 18.43 -25.83
C LYS A 94 -11.92 16.94 -25.78
N LEU A 95 -11.15 16.51 -24.77
CA LEU A 95 -10.85 15.11 -24.55
C LEU A 95 -12.14 14.31 -24.31
N TRP A 96 -13.04 14.82 -23.46
CA TRP A 96 -14.30 14.15 -23.16
C TRP A 96 -15.15 13.97 -24.43
N GLN A 97 -15.24 14.99 -25.27
CA GLN A 97 -15.92 14.89 -26.58
C GLN A 97 -15.26 13.85 -27.50
N ALA A 98 -13.93 13.81 -27.56
CA ALA A 98 -13.20 12.83 -28.36
C ALA A 98 -13.38 11.38 -27.86
N LEU A 99 -13.54 11.18 -26.55
CA LEU A 99 -13.84 9.87 -25.97
C LEU A 99 -15.29 9.40 -26.27
N GLN A 100 -16.21 10.34 -26.49
CA GLN A 100 -17.60 10.03 -26.86
C GLN A 100 -17.80 9.79 -28.35
N SER A 101 -16.90 10.29 -29.21
CA SER A 101 -16.92 9.90 -30.61
C SER A 101 -16.47 8.45 -30.74
N THR A 102 -17.35 7.60 -31.26
CA THR A 102 -17.02 6.22 -31.64
C THR A 102 -15.80 6.25 -32.57
N ASP A 103 -14.81 5.40 -32.29
CA ASP A 103 -13.61 5.27 -33.13
C ASP A 103 -14.06 4.95 -34.57
N PRO A 104 -13.67 5.72 -35.60
CA PRO A 104 -13.92 5.35 -36.99
C PRO A 104 -13.26 4.02 -37.39
N TYR A 105 -12.40 3.43 -36.54
CA TYR A 105 -11.75 2.12 -36.75
C TYR A 105 -12.15 1.04 -35.73
N GLY A 106 -13.18 1.27 -34.91
CA GLY A 106 -13.75 0.21 -34.06
C GLY A 106 -14.67 -0.71 -34.86
N GLU A 107 -14.15 -1.82 -35.39
CA GLU A 107 -15.00 -2.93 -35.82
C GLU A 107 -15.75 -3.50 -34.61
N ALA A 108 -17.07 -3.65 -34.77
CA ALA A 108 -18.02 -4.14 -33.77
C ALA A 108 -17.91 -5.65 -33.52
#